data_AF-A0AAW5UE75-F1
#
_entry.id   AF-A0AAW5UE75-F1
#
_cell.length_a   1.000
_cell.length_b   1.000
_cell.length_c   1.000
_cell.angle_alpha   90.00
_cell.angle_beta   90.00
_cell.angle_gamma   90.00
#
_symmetry.space_group_name_H-M   'P 1'
#
loop_
_entity.id
_entity.type
_entity.pdbx_description
1 polymer ?
#
loop_
_entity_poly.entity_id
_entity_poly.type
_entity_poly.pdbx_seq_one_letter_code
_entity_poly.pdbx_strand_id
1 'polypeptide(L)'
;MQFLDAIGLASFWEKIKNWVNINYLSLTGGTIRGSVSFLNEADGGKSIRIDPSNITNSKYGVNYLFASGKMIPIGEANGVAGLDSNGCVPLDQLGNLDTTVAEVVTALPTTNIKKHIYLIKDASGVTQNQYEEYIYTGDTSATYDASKWEKLGDFRATVDLADYAKKSETVNLSEIKVI
;
A
#
# COMPACT_ATOMS: atom_id res chain seq x y z
N MET A 1 1.37 30.06 68.12
CA MET A 1 1.51 29.83 66.66
C MET A 1 2.32 30.99 66.09
N GLN A 2 3.30 30.71 65.24
CA GLN A 2 4.01 31.75 64.49
C GLN A 2 3.25 31.98 63.19
N PHE A 3 2.92 33.22 62.89
CA PHE A 3 2.28 33.62 61.64
C PHE A 3 3.28 34.42 60.80
N LEU A 4 3.10 34.36 59.48
CA LEU A 4 3.87 35.20 58.55
C LEU A 4 3.47 36.66 58.75
N ASP A 5 4.45 37.55 58.73
CA ASP A 5 4.22 38.99 58.63
C ASP A 5 3.85 39.38 57.18
N ALA A 6 3.60 40.66 56.96
CA ALA A 6 3.18 41.15 55.64
C ALA A 6 4.23 40.84 54.54
N ILE A 7 5.52 40.90 54.87
CA ILE A 7 6.62 40.63 53.94
C ILE A 7 6.67 39.14 53.62
N GLY A 8 6.58 38.28 54.63
CA GLY A 8 6.54 36.83 54.49
C GLY A 8 5.34 36.37 53.68
N LEU A 9 4.17 36.98 53.90
CA LEU A 9 2.96 36.69 53.13
C LEU A 9 3.12 37.10 51.65
N ALA A 10 3.69 38.28 51.37
CA ALA A 10 3.94 38.72 50.00
C ALA A 10 4.92 37.80 49.26
N SER A 11 6.03 37.42 49.92
CA SER A 11 7.02 36.49 49.35
C SER A 11 6.42 35.10 49.10
N PHE A 12 5.57 34.61 50.00
CA PHE A 12 4.85 33.36 49.82
C PHE A 12 3.97 33.40 48.56
N TRP A 13 3.18 34.46 48.38
CA TRP A 13 2.30 34.58 47.20
C TRP A 13 3.06 34.69 45.88
N GLU A 14 4.20 35.37 45.84
CA GLU A 14 5.05 35.40 44.64
C GLU A 14 5.59 34.02 44.27
N LYS A 15 6.00 33.22 45.27
CA LYS A 15 6.41 31.84 45.03
C LYS A 15 5.25 30.98 44.50
N ILE A 16 4.05 31.14 45.06
CA ILE A 16 2.85 30.42 44.59
C ILE A 16 2.51 30.80 43.15
N LYS A 17 2.48 32.09 42.80
CA LYS A 17 2.22 32.54 41.43
C LYS A 17 3.25 32.00 40.44
N ASN A 18 4.53 32.05 40.80
CA ASN A 18 5.59 31.49 39.96
C ASN A 18 5.43 29.98 39.79
N TRP A 19 5.10 29.26 40.87
CA TRP A 19 4.86 27.82 40.82
C TRP A 19 3.65 27.46 39.95
N VAL A 20 2.53 28.17 40.07
CA VAL A 20 1.34 27.93 39.24
C VAL A 20 1.62 28.22 37.77
N ASN A 21 2.33 29.30 37.46
CA ASN A 21 2.68 29.66 36.07
C ASN A 21 3.61 28.64 35.39
N ILE A 22 4.48 27.97 36.14
CA ILE A 22 5.40 26.96 35.59
C ILE A 22 4.69 25.60 35.40
N ASN A 23 3.70 25.28 36.25
CA ASN A 23 3.13 23.93 36.32
C ASN A 23 1.75 23.76 35.68
N TYR A 24 1.07 24.84 35.27
CA TYR A 24 -0.18 24.73 34.51
C TYR A 24 0.04 24.98 33.02
N LEU A 25 -0.55 24.11 32.20
CA LEU A 25 -0.74 24.33 30.77
C LEU A 25 -1.38 25.71 30.59
N SER A 26 -0.65 26.66 30.02
CA SER A 26 -1.14 28.02 29.80
C SER A 26 -2.53 28.01 29.16
N LEU A 27 -3.50 28.68 29.78
CA LEU A 27 -4.88 28.80 29.30
C LEU A 27 -5.00 29.60 27.99
N THR A 28 -3.89 30.14 27.46
CA THR A 28 -3.88 30.83 26.16
C THR A 28 -2.49 30.70 25.52
N GLY A 29 -2.16 29.49 25.08
CA GLY A 29 -0.93 29.21 24.32
C GLY A 29 0.36 29.18 25.16
N GLY A 30 1.31 28.34 24.77
CA GLY A 30 2.58 28.15 25.46
C GLY A 30 3.38 27.02 24.83
N THR A 31 4.69 26.97 25.10
CA THR A 31 5.55 25.86 24.65
C THR A 31 5.68 24.84 25.77
N ILE A 32 5.23 23.62 25.52
CA ILE A 32 5.46 22.50 26.44
C ILE A 32 6.78 21.83 26.05
N ARG A 33 7.71 21.75 27.00
CA ARG A 33 8.98 21.01 26.84
C ARG A 33 8.86 19.69 27.60
N GLY A 34 8.55 18.62 26.88
CA GLY A 34 8.32 17.29 27.45
C GLY A 34 7.16 16.59 26.73
N SER A 35 6.85 15.37 27.15
CA SER A 35 5.76 14.60 26.55
C SER A 35 4.40 15.01 27.10
N VAL A 36 3.41 15.11 26.23
CA VAL A 36 2.01 15.40 26.58
C VAL A 36 1.17 14.15 26.38
N SER A 37 0.40 13.73 27.38
CA SER A 37 -0.53 12.60 27.27
C SER A 37 -1.97 13.11 27.32
N PHE A 38 -2.71 12.92 26.23
CA PHE A 38 -4.15 13.16 26.19
C PHE A 38 -4.88 11.87 26.58
N LEU A 39 -5.66 11.94 27.65
CA LEU A 39 -6.45 10.82 28.17
C LEU A 39 -7.90 11.01 27.73
N ASN A 40 -8.52 9.93 27.26
CA ASN A 40 -9.97 9.86 27.15
C ASN A 40 -10.49 8.96 28.26
N GLU A 41 -11.44 9.47 29.05
CA GLU A 41 -12.04 8.73 30.17
C GLU A 41 -12.66 7.40 29.72
N ALA A 42 -13.15 7.33 28.48
CA ALA A 42 -13.77 6.13 27.91
C ALA A 42 -12.76 5.04 27.50
N ASP A 43 -11.49 5.37 27.29
CA ASP A 43 -10.51 4.45 26.69
C ASP A 43 -9.73 3.62 27.73
N GLY A 44 -10.18 3.60 29.00
CA GLY A 44 -9.66 2.70 30.03
C GLY A 44 -8.16 2.88 30.34
N GLY A 45 -7.64 4.11 30.21
CA GLY A 45 -6.24 4.43 30.47
C GLY A 45 -5.33 4.43 29.24
N LYS A 46 -5.88 4.20 28.03
CA LYS A 46 -5.13 4.49 26.80
C LYS A 46 -4.97 6.00 26.67
N SER A 47 -3.75 6.44 26.37
CA SER A 47 -3.42 7.85 26.22
C SER A 47 -2.76 8.08 24.87
N ILE A 48 -3.06 9.21 24.24
CA ILE A 48 -2.28 9.70 23.10
C ILE A 48 -1.10 10.45 23.68
N ARG A 49 0.06 9.81 23.68
CA ARG A 49 1.30 10.44 24.13
C ARG A 49 2.00 11.10 22.93
N ILE A 50 1.97 12.43 22.90
CA ILE A 50 2.83 13.22 22.03
C ILE A 50 4.17 13.39 22.76
N ASP A 51 5.13 12.53 22.43
CA ASP A 51 6.51 12.66 22.90
C ASP A 51 7.29 13.61 21.99
N PRO A 52 8.25 14.43 22.50
CA PRO A 52 9.18 15.16 21.65
C PRO A 52 9.88 14.29 20.60
N SER A 53 10.15 13.00 20.89
CA SER A 53 10.65 12.05 19.90
C SER A 53 9.65 11.79 18.77
N ASN A 54 8.34 11.86 19.03
CA ASN A 54 7.29 11.61 18.04
C ASN A 54 7.07 12.82 17.10
N ILE A 55 7.58 14.01 17.46
CA ILE A 55 7.48 15.22 16.64
C ILE A 55 8.70 15.36 15.70
N THR A 56 9.85 14.74 16.03
CA THR A 56 11.09 14.93 15.24
C THR A 56 12.01 13.73 15.06
N ASN A 57 11.75 12.55 15.63
CA ASN A 57 12.63 11.39 15.46
C ASN A 57 11.91 10.05 15.60
N SER A 58 11.44 9.54 14.47
CA SER A 58 10.87 8.21 14.28
C SER A 58 11.77 7.10 14.84
N LYS A 59 11.37 6.49 15.96
CA LYS A 59 11.95 5.21 16.41
C LYS A 59 10.93 4.19 16.98
N TYR A 60 9.65 4.54 17.20
CA TYR A 60 8.66 3.61 17.75
C TYR A 60 7.20 3.87 17.30
N GLY A 61 6.52 2.79 16.87
CA GLY A 61 5.09 2.40 17.05
C GLY A 61 3.94 3.35 16.71
N VAL A 62 3.07 2.92 15.77
CA VAL A 62 1.82 3.55 15.29
C VAL A 62 1.89 5.07 15.11
N ASN A 63 2.25 5.48 13.88
CA ASN A 63 2.13 6.87 13.47
C ASN A 63 0.63 7.17 13.32
N TYR A 64 0.10 8.06 14.14
CA TYR A 64 -1.23 8.62 13.94
C TYR A 64 -1.11 9.90 13.12
N LEU A 65 -1.88 10.01 12.04
CA LEU A 65 -2.06 11.26 11.33
C LEU A 65 -3.20 12.04 11.99
N PHE A 66 -2.94 13.30 12.32
CA PHE A 66 -3.99 14.26 12.69
C PHE A 66 -4.47 14.96 11.42
N ALA A 67 -5.56 14.47 10.84
CA ALA A 67 -6.18 15.06 9.67
C ALA A 67 -7.61 15.46 9.99
N SER A 68 -7.99 16.68 9.60
CA SER A 68 -9.37 17.18 9.72
C SER A 68 -9.97 17.06 11.13
N GLY A 69 -9.16 17.30 12.17
CA GLY A 69 -9.60 17.25 13.57
C GLY A 69 -9.79 15.85 14.15
N LYS A 70 -9.41 14.79 13.43
CA LYS A 70 -9.48 13.40 13.89
C LYS A 70 -8.12 12.71 13.79
N MET A 71 -7.87 11.78 14.71
CA MET A 71 -6.74 10.86 14.63
C MET A 71 -7.06 9.65 13.77
N ILE A 72 -6.19 9.36 12.81
CA ILE A 72 -6.33 8.25 11.87
C ILE A 72 -5.06 7.41 11.92
N PRO A 73 -5.14 6.08 12.11
CA PRO A 73 -3.95 5.24 12.11
C PRO A 73 -3.33 5.14 10.71
N ILE A 74 -2.01 5.05 10.62
CA ILE A 74 -1.27 4.87 9.37
C ILE A 74 -0.88 3.39 9.23
N GLY A 75 -1.21 2.79 8.08
CA GLY A 75 -0.86 1.42 7.72
C GLY A 75 -1.74 0.33 8.32
N GLU A 76 -2.81 0.72 9.02
CA GLU A 76 -3.76 -0.18 9.70
C GLU A 76 -5.15 -0.09 9.07
N ALA A 77 -5.99 -1.10 9.34
CA ALA A 77 -7.38 -1.12 8.87
C ALA A 77 -8.18 0.11 9.35
N ASN A 78 -9.06 0.62 8.49
CA ASN A 78 -9.83 1.86 8.70
C ASN A 78 -8.96 3.13 8.86
N GLY A 79 -7.71 3.06 8.40
CA GLY A 79 -6.72 4.13 8.44
C GLY A 79 -6.40 4.74 7.07
N VAL A 80 -5.21 5.32 6.97
CA VAL A 80 -4.57 5.71 5.70
C VAL A 80 -3.42 4.74 5.37
N ALA A 81 -3.08 4.60 4.09
CA ALA A 81 -1.93 3.80 3.69
C ALA A 81 -0.62 4.34 4.28
N GLY A 82 0.26 3.44 4.72
CA GLY A 82 1.64 3.72 5.07
C GLY A 82 2.55 3.62 3.84
N LEU A 83 3.82 3.99 4.03
CA LEU A 83 4.87 3.80 3.02
C LEU A 83 5.92 2.81 3.54
N ASP A 84 6.50 2.03 2.63
CA ASP A 84 7.66 1.19 2.87
C ASP A 84 8.96 2.02 2.94
N SER A 85 10.10 1.33 3.08
CA SER A 85 11.43 1.97 3.14
C SER A 85 11.82 2.75 1.89
N ASN A 86 11.15 2.50 0.76
CA ASN A 86 11.38 3.16 -0.52
C ASN A 86 10.39 4.31 -0.78
N GLY A 87 9.46 4.56 0.14
CA GLY A 87 8.42 5.57 -0.03
C GLY A 87 7.23 5.11 -0.88
N CYS A 88 7.05 3.80 -1.07
CA CYS A 88 5.94 3.20 -1.83
C CYS A 88 4.87 2.64 -0.89
N VAL A 89 3.60 2.63 -1.30
CA VAL A 89 2.55 1.93 -0.55
C VAL A 89 2.77 0.42 -0.68
N PRO A 90 2.91 -0.33 0.44
CA PRO A 90 3.01 -1.79 0.41
C PRO A 90 1.81 -2.47 -0.26
N LEU A 91 2.05 -3.57 -0.98
CA LEU A 91 1.01 -4.26 -1.75
C LEU A 91 -0.13 -4.83 -0.88
N ASP A 92 0.17 -5.27 0.34
CA ASP A 92 -0.80 -5.74 1.32
C ASP A 92 -1.77 -4.65 1.78
N GLN A 93 -1.40 -3.37 1.63
CA GLN A 93 -2.26 -2.22 1.91
C GLN A 93 -3.10 -1.74 0.72
N LEU A 94 -2.88 -2.30 -0.48
CA LEU A 94 -3.67 -1.96 -1.67
C LEU A 94 -4.99 -2.73 -1.75
N GLY A 95 -5.21 -3.68 -0.83
CA GLY A 95 -6.50 -4.33 -0.58
C GLY A 95 -7.09 -5.02 -1.81
N ASN A 96 -7.94 -4.28 -2.54
CA ASN A 96 -8.68 -4.75 -3.71
C ASN A 96 -8.01 -4.42 -5.06
N LEU A 97 -6.78 -3.91 -5.05
CA LEU A 97 -6.06 -3.70 -6.30
C LEU A 97 -5.70 -5.05 -6.91
N ASP A 98 -6.32 -5.34 -8.05
CA ASP A 98 -6.02 -6.53 -8.82
C ASP A 98 -4.71 -6.33 -9.59
N THR A 99 -3.67 -7.05 -9.18
CA THR A 99 -2.33 -6.98 -9.79
C THR A 99 -2.13 -8.01 -10.89
N THR A 100 -3.12 -8.86 -11.14
CA THR A 100 -3.07 -9.83 -12.24
C THR A 100 -3.65 -9.17 -13.49
N VAL A 101 -2.83 -8.98 -14.53
CA VAL A 101 -3.30 -8.40 -15.79
C VAL A 101 -3.90 -9.47 -16.71
N ALA A 102 -3.36 -10.69 -16.64
CA ALA A 102 -3.65 -11.76 -17.58
C ALA A 102 -3.83 -13.12 -16.87
N GLU A 103 -4.81 -13.91 -17.30
CA GLU A 103 -5.13 -15.22 -16.76
C GLU A 103 -5.24 -16.27 -17.88
N VAL A 104 -4.50 -17.37 -17.77
CA VAL A 104 -4.59 -18.50 -18.71
C VAL A 104 -5.72 -19.42 -18.27
N VAL A 105 -6.71 -19.61 -19.12
CA VAL A 105 -7.92 -20.41 -18.84
C VAL A 105 -8.15 -21.46 -19.91
N THR A 106 -8.86 -22.53 -19.55
CA THR A 106 -9.26 -23.58 -20.51
C THR A 106 -10.50 -23.21 -21.31
N ALA A 107 -11.34 -22.33 -20.76
CA ALA A 107 -12.51 -21.74 -21.40
C ALA A 107 -12.82 -20.37 -20.78
N LEU A 108 -13.53 -19.52 -21.51
CA LEU A 108 -13.94 -18.20 -20.99
C LEU A 108 -14.86 -18.39 -19.77
N PRO A 109 -14.58 -17.72 -18.64
CA PRO A 109 -15.40 -17.86 -17.44
C PRO A 109 -16.81 -17.30 -17.66
N THR A 110 -17.80 -17.93 -17.03
CA THR A 110 -19.20 -17.46 -17.03
C THR A 110 -19.62 -16.89 -15.68
N THR A 111 -18.77 -17.03 -14.66
CA THR A 111 -18.97 -16.49 -13.30
C THR A 111 -17.64 -15.92 -12.79
N ASN A 112 -17.71 -15.00 -11.83
CA ASN A 112 -16.53 -14.34 -11.24
C ASN A 112 -15.57 -13.74 -12.30
N ILE A 113 -16.14 -13.21 -13.39
CA ILE A 113 -15.36 -12.60 -14.47
C ILE A 113 -14.65 -11.35 -13.92
N LYS A 114 -13.35 -11.27 -14.15
CA LYS A 114 -12.49 -10.16 -13.73
C LYS A 114 -12.17 -9.27 -14.92
N LYS A 115 -11.65 -8.07 -14.65
CA LYS A 115 -11.17 -7.13 -15.69
C LYS A 115 -9.77 -7.50 -16.17
N HIS A 116 -9.58 -8.76 -16.55
CA HIS A 116 -8.32 -9.35 -16.99
C HIS A 116 -8.34 -9.58 -18.51
N ILE A 117 -7.15 -9.81 -19.06
CA ILE A 117 -6.98 -10.45 -20.36
C ILE A 117 -6.99 -11.97 -20.15
N TYR A 118 -7.94 -12.66 -20.76
CA TYR A 118 -8.06 -14.11 -20.70
C TYR A 118 -7.36 -14.75 -21.89
N LEU A 119 -6.47 -15.70 -21.63
CA LEU A 119 -5.73 -16.44 -22.65
C LEU A 119 -6.28 -17.86 -22.75
N ILE A 120 -6.79 -18.23 -23.92
CA ILE A 120 -7.28 -19.58 -24.21
C ILE A 120 -6.34 -20.24 -25.20
N LYS A 121 -5.93 -21.47 -24.89
CA LYS A 121 -5.08 -22.23 -25.81
C LYS A 121 -5.79 -22.39 -27.15
N ASP A 122 -5.11 -22.03 -28.23
CA ASP A 122 -5.61 -22.25 -29.59
C ASP A 122 -5.83 -23.76 -29.82
N ALA A 123 -7.07 -24.13 -30.13
CA ALA A 123 -7.50 -25.50 -30.36
C ALA A 123 -7.03 -26.06 -31.72
N SER A 124 -6.46 -25.23 -32.59
CA SER A 124 -6.11 -25.56 -33.99
C SER A 124 -4.91 -26.50 -34.17
N GLY A 125 -4.62 -27.37 -33.19
CA GLY A 125 -3.69 -28.50 -33.35
C GLY A 125 -2.22 -28.13 -33.47
N VAL A 126 -1.83 -26.93 -33.03
CA VAL A 126 -0.45 -26.43 -33.16
C VAL A 126 0.49 -26.97 -32.08
N THR A 127 1.74 -27.23 -32.46
CA THR A 127 2.80 -27.80 -31.61
C THR A 127 3.47 -26.77 -30.68
N GLN A 128 2.95 -25.54 -30.62
CA GLN A 128 3.48 -24.43 -29.81
C GLN A 128 2.40 -23.78 -28.93
N ASN A 129 2.87 -23.09 -27.90
CA ASN A 129 2.05 -22.25 -27.02
C ASN A 129 1.47 -21.05 -27.80
N GLN A 130 0.32 -21.25 -28.43
CA GLN A 130 -0.47 -20.20 -29.08
C GLN A 130 -1.74 -19.99 -28.26
N TYR A 131 -2.07 -18.73 -28.00
CA TYR A 131 -3.22 -18.35 -27.20
C TYR A 131 -4.05 -17.30 -27.93
N GLU A 132 -5.36 -17.45 -27.89
CA GLU A 132 -6.29 -16.40 -28.23
C GLU A 132 -6.52 -15.53 -26.98
N GLU A 133 -6.43 -14.21 -27.15
CA GLU A 133 -6.58 -13.23 -26.08
C GLU A 133 -7.97 -12.61 -26.11
N TYR A 134 -8.65 -12.56 -24.96
CA TYR A 134 -10.00 -12.04 -24.82
C TYR A 134 -10.11 -11.06 -23.66
N ILE A 135 -11.02 -10.09 -23.78
CA ILE A 135 -11.47 -9.25 -22.68
C ILE A 135 -12.99 -9.28 -22.58
N TYR A 136 -13.52 -9.22 -21.36
CA TYR A 136 -14.95 -9.08 -21.15
C TYR A 136 -15.31 -7.60 -21.01
N THR A 137 -16.16 -7.09 -21.89
CA THR A 137 -16.59 -5.67 -21.89
C THR A 137 -17.94 -5.44 -21.23
N GLY A 138 -18.57 -6.51 -20.72
CA GLY A 138 -19.84 -6.46 -20.00
C GLY A 138 -19.69 -6.05 -18.53
N ASP A 139 -20.80 -5.68 -17.90
CA ASP A 139 -20.86 -5.45 -16.45
C ASP A 139 -20.70 -6.79 -15.72
N THR A 140 -19.60 -6.95 -14.98
CA THR A 140 -19.26 -8.17 -14.23
C THR A 140 -20.16 -8.40 -13.01
N SER A 141 -20.99 -7.42 -12.63
CA SER A 141 -22.00 -7.53 -11.56
C SER A 141 -23.41 -7.83 -12.09
N ALA A 142 -23.62 -7.84 -13.41
CA ALA A 142 -24.88 -8.17 -14.05
C ALA A 142 -24.97 -9.67 -14.40
N THR A 143 -26.13 -10.09 -14.93
CA THR A 143 -26.29 -11.42 -15.52
C THR A 143 -25.29 -11.60 -16.67
N TYR A 144 -24.64 -12.76 -16.70
CA TYR A 144 -23.68 -13.12 -17.73
C TYR A 144 -24.25 -12.98 -19.15
N ASP A 145 -23.49 -12.36 -20.05
CA ASP A 145 -23.81 -12.19 -21.46
C ASP A 145 -22.61 -12.58 -22.31
N ALA A 146 -22.72 -13.71 -23.03
CA ALA A 146 -21.65 -14.24 -23.87
C ALA A 146 -21.26 -13.30 -25.03
N SER A 147 -22.15 -12.39 -25.46
CA SER A 147 -21.85 -11.43 -26.54
C SER A 147 -20.86 -10.33 -26.14
N LYS A 148 -20.51 -10.25 -24.84
CA LYS A 148 -19.60 -9.26 -24.27
C LYS A 148 -18.14 -9.69 -24.25
N TRP A 149 -17.83 -10.86 -24.79
CA TRP A 149 -16.44 -11.26 -25.03
C TRP A 149 -15.92 -10.64 -26.31
N GLU A 150 -14.82 -9.91 -26.20
CA GLU A 150 -14.12 -9.31 -27.33
C GLU A 150 -12.75 -9.95 -27.48
N LYS A 151 -12.44 -10.46 -28.67
CA LYS A 151 -11.12 -10.99 -29.00
C LYS A 151 -10.16 -9.81 -29.22
N LEU A 152 -9.07 -9.77 -28.47
CA LEU A 152 -8.04 -8.74 -28.54
C LEU A 152 -6.91 -9.10 -29.51
N GLY A 153 -6.58 -10.38 -29.61
CA GLY A 153 -5.45 -10.82 -30.43
C GLY A 153 -5.20 -12.32 -30.39
N ASP A 154 -4.16 -12.71 -31.12
CA ASP A 154 -3.60 -14.06 -31.13
C ASP A 154 -2.12 -13.95 -30.73
N PHE A 155 -1.77 -14.41 -29.52
CA PHE A 155 -0.39 -14.51 -29.10
C PHE A 155 0.27 -15.71 -29.80
N ARG A 156 1.31 -15.42 -30.58
CA ARG A 156 2.15 -16.43 -31.24
C ARG A 156 3.59 -16.28 -30.81
N ALA A 157 4.09 -17.23 -30.03
CA ALA A 157 5.51 -17.29 -29.67
C ALA A 157 6.34 -17.74 -30.89
N THR A 158 6.68 -16.81 -31.79
CA THR A 158 7.66 -17.10 -32.85
C THR A 158 9.07 -17.07 -32.26
N VAL A 159 9.75 -18.22 -32.27
CA VAL A 159 11.18 -18.28 -31.96
C VAL A 159 11.94 -17.70 -33.15
N ASP A 160 12.77 -16.69 -32.92
CA ASP A 160 13.67 -16.18 -33.93
C ASP A 160 14.77 -17.23 -34.21
N LEU A 161 14.81 -17.69 -35.46
CA LEU A 161 15.77 -18.68 -35.94
C LEU A 161 16.68 -18.09 -37.02
N ALA A 162 16.73 -16.76 -37.15
CA ALA A 162 17.53 -16.09 -38.18
C ALA A 162 19.01 -16.50 -38.17
N ASP A 163 19.58 -16.69 -36.98
CA ASP A 163 20.99 -17.06 -36.80
C ASP A 163 21.23 -18.57 -36.67
N TYR A 164 20.20 -19.40 -36.74
CA TYR A 164 20.33 -20.85 -36.63
C TYR A 164 20.43 -21.52 -38.01
N ALA A 165 21.42 -22.41 -38.15
CA ALA A 165 21.62 -23.16 -39.38
C ALA A 165 20.38 -24.02 -39.71
N LYS A 166 19.87 -23.88 -40.93
CA LYS A 166 18.74 -24.68 -41.42
C LYS A 166 19.21 -26.09 -41.75
N LYS A 167 18.32 -27.08 -41.64
CA LYS A 167 18.62 -28.46 -42.02
C LYS A 167 19.09 -28.58 -43.48
N SER A 168 18.62 -27.71 -44.37
CA SER A 168 19.07 -27.65 -45.76
C SER A 168 20.52 -27.13 -45.93
N GLU A 169 21.01 -26.35 -44.97
CA GLU A 169 22.36 -25.77 -45.02
C GLU A 169 23.41 -26.74 -44.47
N THR A 170 23.02 -27.67 -43.60
CA THR A 170 23.93 -28.68 -43.01
C THR A 170 24.13 -29.92 -43.88
N VAL A 171 23.21 -30.24 -44.81
CA VAL A 171 23.29 -31.45 -45.65
C VAL A 171 24.26 -31.29 -46.83
N ASN A 172 24.61 -30.06 -47.20
CA ASN A 172 25.58 -29.75 -48.28
C ASN A 172 27.06 -29.95 -47.88
N LEU A 173 27.35 -30.39 -46.65
CA LEU A 173 28.71 -30.75 -46.21
C LEU A 173 29.17 -32.14 -46.68
N SER A 174 28.38 -32.85 -47.49
CA SER A 174 28.70 -34.20 -47.97
C SER A 174 29.71 -34.26 -49.13
N GLU A 175 30.14 -33.12 -49.68
CA GLU A 175 31.29 -33.04 -50.58
C GLU A 175 32.57 -32.65 -49.83
N ILE A 176 32.91 -33.38 -48.76
CA ILE A 176 34.29 -33.35 -48.24
C ILE A 176 35.17 -33.98 -49.32
N LYS A 177 35.76 -33.12 -50.15
CA LYS A 177 36.83 -33.49 -51.06
C LYS A 177 38.03 -33.85 -50.20
N VAL A 178 38.19 -35.14 -49.91
CA VAL A 178 39.41 -35.67 -49.30
C VAL A 178 40.55 -35.35 -50.27
N ILE A 179 41.49 -34.53 -49.81
CA ILE A 179 42.75 -34.20 -50.51
C ILE A 179 43.71 -35.38 -50.37
#